data_AF-A0A7Y3DA20-F1
#
_entry.id   AF-A0A7Y3DA20-F1
#
_cell.length_a   1.000
_cell.length_b   1.000
_cell.length_c   1.000
_cell.angle_alpha   90.00
_cell.angle_beta   90.00
_cell.angle_gamma   90.00
#
_symmetry.space_group_name_H-M   'P 1'
#
loop_
_entity.id
_entity.type
_entity.pdbx_description
1 polymer ?
#
loop_
_entity_poly.entity_id
_entity_poly.type
_entity_poly.pdbx_seq_one_letter_code
_entity_poly.pdbx_strand_id
1 'polypeptide(L)'
;MSAPAGRARGILVALVAACAIAWLGFELRAVSAPLVLRPDAVRFPADADELYHVRRIVHAALHFPDFITTDRYVNHPAGSQIIWPPGFDFGVAAAIRLLAAPETAAEVERAAVWAPPAIGAFTIALVVLAAWFAFAPAAGVAAGLLLALLPAHFTNSQIGLVDHHVAAAAFAAAIVSAALALLRSASPVARTASVLALGVALAGAHWVWVGALFHAFLVAAVLVLWMALAGSREAALRAATDLAAAHAIACLGTLAFVAVPVWPDYGPWSPIVTSRLQPTWFGAAAFALG
;
A
#
# COMPACT_ATOMS: atom_id res chain seq x y z
N MET A 1 -32.63 -21.51 7.21
CA MET A 1 -31.21 -21.79 7.51
C MET A 1 -30.54 -22.35 6.25
N SER A 2 -30.11 -21.48 5.33
CA SER A 2 -29.36 -21.88 4.13
C SER A 2 -27.92 -22.25 4.50
N ALA A 3 -27.48 -23.43 4.09
CA ALA A 3 -26.32 -24.16 4.62
C ALA A 3 -24.95 -23.46 4.46
N PRO A 4 -24.00 -23.68 5.40
CA PRO A 4 -22.62 -23.17 5.34
C PRO A 4 -21.86 -23.54 4.06
N ALA A 5 -22.24 -24.63 3.39
CA ALA A 5 -21.68 -25.05 2.11
C ALA A 5 -21.88 -24.03 0.96
N GLY A 6 -23.01 -23.31 0.94
CA GLY A 6 -23.28 -22.28 -0.07
C GLY A 6 -22.38 -21.05 0.07
N ARG A 7 -22.09 -20.65 1.31
CA ARG A 7 -21.18 -19.53 1.61
C ARG A 7 -19.73 -19.89 1.31
N ALA A 8 -19.29 -21.09 1.66
CA ALA A 8 -17.95 -21.58 1.35
C ALA A 8 -17.71 -21.65 -0.18
N ARG A 9 -18.68 -22.17 -0.93
CA ARG A 9 -18.65 -22.16 -2.40
C ARG A 9 -18.56 -20.75 -2.97
N GLY A 10 -19.35 -19.80 -2.44
CA GLY A 10 -19.31 -18.40 -2.87
C GLY A 10 -17.95 -17.73 -2.64
N ILE A 11 -17.32 -17.97 -1.50
CA ILE A 11 -15.97 -17.46 -1.19
C ILE A 11 -14.94 -18.08 -2.13
N LEU A 12 -14.99 -19.39 -2.34
CA LEU A 12 -14.07 -20.07 -3.26
C LEU A 12 -14.17 -19.51 -4.68
N VAL A 13 -15.38 -19.29 -5.19
CA VAL A 13 -15.59 -18.70 -6.52
C VAL A 13 -15.00 -17.29 -6.59
N ALA A 14 -15.20 -16.47 -5.55
CA ALA A 14 -14.62 -15.13 -5.50
C ALA A 14 -13.08 -15.16 -5.51
N LEU A 15 -12.47 -16.06 -4.74
CA LEU A 15 -11.01 -16.23 -4.70
C LEU A 15 -10.46 -16.70 -6.05
N VAL A 16 -11.12 -17.67 -6.69
CA VAL A 16 -10.71 -18.14 -8.03
C VAL A 16 -10.79 -17.02 -9.05
N ALA A 17 -11.88 -16.24 -9.05
CA ALA A 17 -12.02 -15.09 -9.94
C ALA A 17 -10.95 -14.02 -9.68
N ALA A 18 -10.68 -13.70 -8.41
CA ALA A 18 -9.63 -12.76 -8.03
C ALA A 18 -8.26 -13.23 -8.49
N CYS A 19 -7.90 -14.50 -8.26
CA CYS A 19 -6.64 -15.08 -8.72
C CYS A 19 -6.52 -15.07 -10.25
N ALA A 20 -7.58 -15.44 -10.98
CA ALA A 20 -7.55 -15.47 -12.44
C ALA A 20 -7.33 -14.07 -13.04
N ILE A 21 -8.03 -13.06 -12.53
CA ILE A 21 -7.91 -11.68 -13.02
C ILE A 21 -6.59 -11.05 -12.57
N ALA A 22 -6.13 -11.33 -11.35
CA ALA A 22 -4.82 -10.90 -10.88
C ALA A 22 -3.68 -11.53 -11.70
N TRP A 23 -3.81 -12.80 -12.06
CA TRP A 23 -2.86 -13.49 -12.94
C TRP A 23 -2.82 -12.86 -14.34
N LEU A 24 -3.98 -12.59 -14.93
CA LEU A 24 -4.06 -11.82 -16.18
C LEU A 24 -3.35 -10.45 -16.03
N GLY A 25 -3.59 -9.74 -14.93
CA GLY A 25 -2.93 -8.48 -14.62
C GLY A 25 -1.41 -8.61 -14.50
N PHE A 26 -0.92 -9.67 -13.86
CA PHE A 26 0.50 -9.99 -13.72
C PHE A 26 1.14 -10.23 -15.09
N GLU A 27 0.55 -11.09 -15.92
CA GLU A 27 1.05 -11.43 -17.25
C GLU A 27 1.15 -10.21 -18.16
N LEU A 28 0.13 -9.34 -18.14
CA LEU A 28 0.17 -8.08 -18.87
C LEU A 28 1.38 -7.23 -18.46
N ARG A 29 1.64 -7.12 -17.15
CA ARG A 29 2.76 -6.35 -16.58
C ARG A 29 4.13 -6.98 -16.83
N ALA A 30 4.17 -8.29 -17.03
CA ALA A 30 5.37 -9.04 -17.33
C ALA A 30 5.69 -9.14 -18.84
N VAL A 31 4.85 -8.60 -19.72
CA VAL A 31 5.00 -8.74 -21.18
C VAL A 31 6.36 -8.22 -21.70
N SER A 32 6.92 -7.20 -21.05
CA SER A 32 8.22 -6.61 -21.39
C SER A 32 9.40 -7.30 -20.70
N ALA A 33 9.20 -8.42 -20.01
CA ALA A 33 10.26 -9.14 -19.30
C ALA A 33 11.48 -9.47 -20.17
N PRO A 34 11.35 -9.90 -21.44
CA PRO A 34 12.52 -10.15 -22.30
C PRO A 34 13.36 -8.90 -22.62
N LEU A 35 12.80 -7.70 -22.45
CA LEU A 35 13.51 -6.42 -22.62
C LEU A 35 14.24 -6.00 -21.35
N VAL A 36 13.68 -6.35 -20.19
CA VAL A 36 14.20 -6.00 -18.85
C VAL A 36 15.22 -7.03 -18.36
N LEU A 37 14.93 -8.32 -18.48
CA LEU A 37 15.80 -9.41 -18.05
C LEU A 37 16.71 -9.84 -19.20
N ARG A 38 17.97 -9.38 -19.17
CA ARG A 38 19.00 -9.82 -20.12
C ARG A 38 19.85 -10.93 -19.49
N PRO A 39 20.54 -11.75 -20.30
CA PRO A 39 21.43 -12.80 -19.78
C PRO A 39 22.51 -12.25 -18.86
N ASP A 40 23.06 -11.09 -19.19
CA ASP A 40 24.20 -10.44 -18.55
C ASP A 40 23.82 -9.38 -17.52
N ALA A 41 22.63 -8.76 -17.64
CA ALA A 41 22.23 -7.66 -16.76
C ALA A 41 20.70 -7.52 -16.64
N VAL A 42 20.26 -6.68 -15.71
CA VAL A 42 18.90 -6.15 -15.68
C VAL A 42 18.89 -4.77 -16.32
N ARG A 43 17.97 -4.56 -17.27
CA ARG A 43 17.74 -3.27 -17.91
C ARG A 43 16.47 -2.65 -17.35
N PHE A 44 16.63 -1.77 -16.37
CA PHE A 44 15.52 -0.98 -15.85
C PHE A 44 15.03 0.03 -16.91
N PRO A 45 13.71 0.29 -17.00
CA PRO A 45 13.18 1.43 -17.73
C PRO A 45 13.75 2.75 -17.15
N ALA A 46 14.03 3.72 -18.02
CA ALA A 46 15.09 4.70 -17.82
C ALA A 46 14.77 5.94 -16.94
N ASP A 47 13.81 5.86 -16.02
CA ASP A 47 13.52 6.97 -15.12
C ASP A 47 14.40 6.94 -13.85
N ALA A 48 14.67 8.13 -13.30
CA ALA A 48 15.72 8.33 -12.28
C ALA A 48 15.32 7.81 -10.90
N ASP A 49 14.03 7.86 -10.58
CA ASP A 49 13.49 7.48 -9.27
C ASP A 49 13.54 5.95 -9.09
N GLU A 50 13.20 5.19 -10.13
CA GLU A 50 13.22 3.72 -10.16
C GLU A 50 14.61 3.17 -9.88
N LEU A 51 15.62 3.73 -10.56
CA LEU A 51 17.02 3.33 -10.35
C LEU A 51 17.47 3.63 -8.91
N TYR A 52 16.97 4.71 -8.32
CA TYR A 52 17.29 5.05 -6.95
C TYR A 52 16.61 4.11 -5.93
N HIS A 53 15.36 3.72 -6.18
CA HIS A 53 14.69 2.68 -5.41
C HIS A 53 15.42 1.34 -5.48
N VAL A 54 15.86 0.91 -6.67
CA VAL A 54 16.68 -0.29 -6.85
C VAL A 54 17.95 -0.22 -6.00
N ARG A 55 18.66 0.92 -6.01
CA ARG A 55 19.84 1.13 -5.16
C ARG A 55 19.53 0.95 -3.68
N ARG A 56 18.42 1.51 -3.18
CA ARG A 56 18.00 1.36 -1.78
C ARG A 56 17.66 -0.10 -1.45
N ILE A 57 16.97 -0.80 -2.35
CA ILE A 57 16.61 -2.22 -2.21
C ILE A 57 17.86 -3.11 -2.19
N VAL A 58 18.81 -2.89 -3.12
CA VAL A 58 20.08 -3.63 -3.17
C VAL A 58 20.86 -3.45 -1.88
N HIS A 59 21.01 -2.21 -1.40
CA HIS A 59 21.69 -1.94 -0.14
C HIS A 59 21.01 -2.68 1.03
N ALA A 60 19.69 -2.52 1.15
CA ALA A 60 18.94 -3.10 2.26
C ALA A 60 18.89 -4.62 2.22
N ALA A 61 18.85 -5.25 1.04
CA ALA A 61 18.86 -6.70 0.91
C ALA A 61 20.22 -7.29 1.26
N LEU A 62 21.33 -6.64 0.90
CA LEU A 62 22.67 -7.15 1.20
C LEU A 62 23.10 -6.87 2.66
N HIS A 63 22.65 -5.75 3.24
CA HIS A 63 23.06 -5.31 4.58
C HIS A 63 21.92 -5.37 5.62
N PHE A 64 20.90 -6.18 5.36
CA PHE A 64 19.69 -6.25 6.20
C PHE A 64 20.03 -6.46 7.70
N PRO A 65 19.40 -5.70 8.63
CA PRO A 65 18.26 -4.80 8.44
C PRO A 65 18.62 -3.32 8.18
N ASP A 66 19.86 -3.00 7.78
CA ASP A 66 20.25 -1.62 7.47
C ASP A 66 19.58 -1.10 6.19
N PHE A 67 19.30 0.20 6.12
CA PHE A 67 18.72 0.85 4.93
C PHE A 67 19.14 2.32 4.81
N ILE A 68 19.15 2.81 3.57
CA ILE A 68 19.61 4.16 3.25
C ILE A 68 18.55 5.20 3.67
N THR A 69 18.92 6.03 4.65
CA THR A 69 18.19 7.25 5.07
C THR A 69 18.88 8.53 4.63
N THR A 70 20.21 8.50 4.51
CA THR A 70 21.05 9.56 3.96
C THR A 70 22.06 8.93 3.04
N ASP A 71 22.28 9.52 1.87
CA ASP A 71 23.17 8.99 0.85
C ASP A 71 24.19 10.03 0.39
N ARG A 72 25.48 9.72 0.57
CA ARG A 72 26.61 10.55 0.17
C ARG A 72 26.90 10.51 -1.33
N TYR A 73 26.34 9.54 -2.05
CA TYR A 73 26.59 9.33 -3.48
C TYR A 73 25.65 10.16 -4.36
N VAL A 74 24.63 10.79 -3.78
CA VAL A 74 23.78 11.79 -4.44
C VAL A 74 24.10 13.18 -3.90
N ASN A 75 23.87 14.23 -4.70
CA ASN A 75 24.13 15.62 -4.30
C ASN A 75 25.56 15.87 -3.77
N HIS A 76 26.57 15.38 -4.51
CA HIS A 76 27.96 15.56 -4.13
C HIS A 76 28.36 17.05 -4.11
N PRO A 77 29.12 17.53 -3.10
CA PRO A 77 29.75 16.77 -2.00
C PRO A 77 28.92 16.64 -0.72
N ALA A 78 27.76 17.30 -0.64
CA ALA A 78 26.99 17.40 0.59
C ALA A 78 26.28 16.10 0.98
N GLY A 79 25.93 15.25 0.00
CA GLY A 79 25.00 14.15 0.23
C GLY A 79 23.55 14.64 0.20
N SER A 80 22.60 13.71 0.30
CA SER A 80 21.19 14.03 0.50
C SER A 80 20.52 13.08 1.48
N GLN A 81 19.68 13.63 2.36
CA GLN A 81 18.69 12.85 3.08
C GLN A 81 17.57 12.44 2.11
N ILE A 82 17.01 11.24 2.30
CA ILE A 82 16.07 10.65 1.34
C ILE A 82 14.64 10.94 1.77
N ILE A 83 13.92 11.69 0.94
CA ILE A 83 12.59 12.21 1.25
C ILE A 83 11.52 11.11 1.31
N TRP A 84 11.72 10.03 0.57
CA TRP A 84 10.78 8.91 0.54
C TRP A 84 10.92 8.04 1.79
N PRO A 85 9.79 7.73 2.45
CA PRO A 85 9.72 6.70 3.47
C PRO A 85 10.40 5.39 3.02
N PRO A 86 11.04 4.63 3.92
CA PRO A 86 11.79 3.43 3.54
C PRO A 86 10.91 2.19 3.32
N GLY A 87 9.60 2.24 3.60
CA GLY A 87 8.77 1.04 3.71
C GLY A 87 8.61 0.25 2.41
N PHE A 88 8.60 0.91 1.25
CA PHE A 88 8.62 0.20 -0.03
C PHE A 88 9.94 -0.56 -0.23
N ASP A 89 11.06 0.14 -0.16
CA ASP A 89 12.38 -0.45 -0.43
C ASP A 89 12.75 -1.52 0.59
N PHE A 90 12.51 -1.24 1.88
CA PHE A 90 12.74 -2.17 2.97
C PHE A 90 11.84 -3.39 2.86
N GLY A 91 10.56 -3.21 2.49
CA GLY A 91 9.60 -4.29 2.31
C GLY A 91 9.99 -5.22 1.15
N VAL A 92 10.40 -4.67 0.02
CA VAL A 92 10.89 -5.44 -1.13
C VAL A 92 12.19 -6.17 -0.76
N ALA A 93 13.15 -5.49 -0.13
CA ALA A 93 14.40 -6.10 0.33
C ALA A 93 14.16 -7.27 1.30
N ALA A 94 13.26 -7.10 2.27
CA ALA A 94 12.88 -8.15 3.22
C ALA A 94 12.25 -9.36 2.51
N ALA A 95 11.36 -9.12 1.53
CA ALA A 95 10.75 -10.19 0.74
C ALA A 95 11.80 -10.96 -0.08
N ILE A 96 12.74 -10.26 -0.72
CA ILE A 96 13.81 -10.90 -1.48
C ILE A 96 14.71 -11.75 -0.57
N ARG A 97 15.10 -11.23 0.61
CA ARG A 97 15.90 -12.02 1.57
C ARG A 97 15.17 -13.27 2.04
N LEU A 98 13.88 -13.16 2.34
CA LEU A 98 13.08 -14.28 2.81
C LEU A 98 12.93 -15.39 1.76
N LEU A 99 12.82 -15.01 0.48
CA LEU A 99 12.51 -15.95 -0.60
C LEU A 99 13.74 -16.51 -1.32
N ALA A 100 14.83 -15.74 -1.40
CA ALA A 100 15.96 -16.06 -2.28
C ALA A 100 17.34 -16.00 -1.59
N ALA A 101 17.46 -15.39 -0.40
CA ALA A 101 18.72 -15.21 0.31
C ALA A 101 19.89 -14.73 -0.59
N PRO A 102 19.76 -13.57 -1.27
CA PRO A 102 20.73 -13.13 -2.26
C PRO A 102 22.09 -12.79 -1.63
N GLU A 103 23.15 -13.01 -2.39
CA GLU A 103 24.54 -12.70 -2.03
C GLU A 103 25.12 -11.56 -2.90
N THR A 104 24.53 -11.33 -4.07
CA THR A 104 25.03 -10.31 -5.03
C THR A 104 23.97 -9.26 -5.39
N ALA A 105 24.43 -8.08 -5.81
CA ALA A 105 23.52 -7.02 -6.30
C ALA A 105 22.70 -7.48 -7.51
N ALA A 106 23.31 -8.24 -8.44
CA ALA A 106 22.63 -8.74 -9.63
C ALA A 106 21.48 -9.71 -9.29
N GLU A 107 21.62 -10.54 -8.26
CA GLU A 107 20.54 -11.40 -7.77
C GLU A 107 19.39 -10.57 -7.20
N VAL A 108 19.71 -9.55 -6.40
CA VAL A 108 18.70 -8.63 -5.86
C VAL A 108 17.97 -7.90 -6.98
N GLU A 109 18.68 -7.35 -7.97
CA GLU A 109 18.10 -6.66 -9.12
C GLU A 109 17.15 -7.57 -9.89
N ARG A 110 17.56 -8.81 -10.20
CA ARG A 110 16.73 -9.79 -10.92
C ARG A 110 15.47 -10.17 -10.14
N ALA A 111 15.51 -10.14 -8.81
CA ALA A 111 14.32 -10.36 -7.99
C ALA A 111 13.45 -9.11 -7.88
N ALA A 112 14.06 -7.93 -7.71
CA ALA A 112 13.37 -6.65 -7.49
C ALA A 112 12.49 -6.24 -8.68
N VAL A 113 12.88 -6.57 -9.92
CA VAL A 113 12.05 -6.25 -11.10
C VAL A 113 10.65 -6.86 -11.06
N TRP A 114 10.44 -7.93 -10.29
CA TRP A 114 9.15 -8.61 -10.14
C TRP A 114 8.25 -7.99 -9.07
N ALA A 115 8.77 -7.09 -8.23
CA ALA A 115 7.98 -6.44 -7.20
C ALA A 115 6.79 -5.64 -7.78
N PRO A 116 6.95 -4.79 -8.82
CA PRO A 116 5.82 -4.04 -9.35
C PRO A 116 4.71 -4.91 -9.98
N PRO A 117 5.01 -5.93 -10.83
CA PRO A 117 3.99 -6.85 -11.32
C PRO A 117 3.26 -7.59 -10.19
N ALA A 118 3.99 -8.05 -9.17
CA ALA A 118 3.40 -8.79 -8.04
C ALA A 118 2.47 -7.90 -7.19
N ILE A 119 2.90 -6.67 -6.86
CA ILE A 119 2.08 -5.72 -6.11
C ILE A 119 0.88 -5.24 -6.94
N GLY A 120 1.06 -5.03 -8.24
CA GLY A 120 -0.03 -4.71 -9.16
C GLY A 120 -1.09 -5.81 -9.22
N ALA A 121 -0.68 -7.07 -9.33
CA ALA A 121 -1.57 -8.23 -9.29
C ALA A 121 -2.30 -8.35 -7.94
N PHE A 122 -1.60 -8.14 -6.83
CA PHE A 122 -2.21 -8.11 -5.50
C PHE A 122 -3.28 -7.02 -5.39
N THR A 123 -3.01 -5.82 -5.91
CA THR A 123 -3.97 -4.70 -5.94
C THR A 123 -5.23 -5.06 -6.71
N ILE A 124 -5.08 -5.75 -7.84
CA ILE A 124 -6.20 -6.24 -8.65
C ILE A 124 -7.04 -7.26 -7.87
N ALA A 125 -6.41 -8.25 -7.24
CA ALA A 125 -7.11 -9.24 -6.44
C ALA A 125 -7.91 -8.57 -5.31
N LEU A 126 -7.31 -7.60 -4.63
CA LEU A 126 -7.94 -6.84 -3.55
C LEU A 126 -9.19 -6.10 -4.03
N VAL A 127 -9.11 -5.42 -5.18
CA VAL A 127 -10.25 -4.70 -5.77
C VAL A 127 -11.36 -5.66 -6.22
N VAL A 128 -11.02 -6.81 -6.82
CA VAL A 128 -12.01 -7.84 -7.16
C VAL A 128 -12.77 -8.26 -5.92
N LEU A 129 -12.07 -8.65 -4.85
CA LEU A 129 -12.70 -9.16 -3.63
C LEU A 129 -13.53 -8.08 -2.94
N ALA A 130 -13.03 -6.84 -2.85
CA ALA A 130 -13.75 -5.74 -2.25
C ALA A 130 -15.07 -5.47 -2.96
N ALA A 131 -15.06 -5.33 -4.30
CA ALA A 131 -16.27 -5.08 -5.06
C ALA A 131 -17.22 -6.30 -5.10
N TRP A 132 -16.67 -7.52 -5.11
CA TRP A 132 -17.44 -8.76 -5.08
C TRP A 132 -18.29 -8.88 -3.82
N PHE A 133 -17.68 -8.63 -2.65
CA PHE A 133 -18.36 -8.77 -1.36
C PHE A 133 -19.16 -7.53 -0.96
N ALA A 134 -18.77 -6.33 -1.43
CA ALA A 134 -19.53 -5.11 -1.16
C ALA A 134 -20.79 -4.99 -2.00
N PHE A 135 -20.74 -5.40 -3.27
CA PHE A 135 -21.82 -5.17 -4.23
C PHE A 135 -22.37 -6.47 -4.82
N ALA A 136 -21.64 -7.10 -5.75
CA ALA A 136 -22.07 -8.30 -6.45
C ALA A 136 -20.90 -8.99 -7.18
N PRO A 137 -21.00 -10.29 -7.52
CA PRO A 137 -20.01 -11.00 -8.33
C PRO A 137 -19.61 -10.27 -9.62
N ALA A 138 -20.60 -9.77 -10.36
CA ALA A 138 -20.36 -9.04 -11.60
C ALA A 138 -19.56 -7.74 -11.38
N ALA A 139 -19.80 -7.05 -10.25
CA ALA A 139 -19.05 -5.85 -9.90
C ALA A 139 -17.58 -6.17 -9.58
N GLY A 140 -17.32 -7.29 -8.88
CA GLY A 140 -15.97 -7.78 -8.63
C GLY A 140 -15.20 -8.06 -9.91
N VAL A 141 -15.80 -8.81 -10.84
CA VAL A 141 -15.19 -9.10 -12.15
C VAL A 141 -14.95 -7.82 -12.94
N ALA A 142 -15.96 -6.94 -13.04
CA ALA A 142 -15.85 -5.70 -13.80
C ALA A 142 -14.76 -4.78 -13.24
N ALA A 143 -14.74 -4.55 -11.92
CA ALA A 143 -13.72 -3.71 -11.28
C ALA A 143 -12.31 -4.27 -11.46
N GLY A 144 -12.14 -5.59 -11.31
CA GLY A 144 -10.86 -6.25 -11.53
C GLY A 144 -10.36 -6.14 -12.97
N LEU A 145 -11.21 -6.41 -13.96
CA LEU A 145 -10.83 -6.31 -15.37
C LEU A 145 -10.52 -4.85 -15.76
N LEU A 146 -11.31 -3.89 -15.29
CA LEU A 146 -11.03 -2.48 -15.50
C LEU A 146 -9.66 -2.11 -14.95
N LEU A 147 -9.34 -2.48 -13.71
CA LEU A 147 -8.03 -2.16 -13.11
C LEU A 147 -6.85 -2.93 -13.73
N ALA A 148 -7.07 -4.18 -14.16
CA ALA A 148 -6.06 -4.98 -14.83
C ALA A 148 -5.61 -4.33 -16.16
N LEU A 149 -6.57 -3.75 -16.89
CA LEU A 149 -6.38 -3.11 -18.19
C LEU A 149 -6.15 -1.59 -18.12
N LEU A 150 -6.35 -0.97 -16.96
CA LEU A 150 -6.24 0.49 -16.79
C LEU A 150 -4.81 0.96 -17.07
N PRO A 151 -4.58 1.83 -18.09
CA PRO A 151 -3.24 2.28 -18.44
C PRO A 151 -2.51 2.94 -17.28
N ALA A 152 -3.20 3.78 -16.49
CA ALA A 152 -2.60 4.46 -15.35
C ALA A 152 -2.07 3.50 -14.27
N HIS A 153 -2.76 2.38 -14.03
CA HIS A 153 -2.25 1.37 -13.10
C HIS A 153 -1.14 0.54 -13.76
N PHE A 154 -1.31 0.20 -15.04
CA PHE A 154 -0.32 -0.54 -15.82
C PHE A 154 1.04 0.17 -15.86
N THR A 155 1.07 1.47 -16.18
CA THR A 155 2.32 2.25 -16.29
C THR A 155 3.10 2.39 -14.99
N ASN A 156 2.48 2.11 -13.84
CA ASN A 156 3.17 2.16 -12.53
C ASN A 156 3.54 0.76 -12.01
N SER A 157 3.21 -0.32 -12.74
CA SER A 157 3.34 -1.69 -12.22
C SER A 157 3.94 -2.68 -13.21
N GLN A 158 4.59 -2.18 -14.27
CA GLN A 158 5.29 -3.02 -15.24
C GLN A 158 6.55 -3.61 -14.63
N ILE A 159 7.00 -4.74 -15.16
CA ILE A 159 8.27 -5.33 -14.77
C ILE A 159 9.41 -4.33 -14.96
N GLY A 160 10.26 -4.20 -13.94
CA GLY A 160 11.37 -3.26 -13.92
C GLY A 160 11.03 -1.82 -13.54
N LEU A 161 9.76 -1.40 -13.47
CA LEU A 161 9.37 -0.09 -12.93
C LEU A 161 9.33 -0.12 -11.40
N VAL A 162 10.51 -0.26 -10.79
CA VAL A 162 10.68 -0.43 -9.35
C VAL A 162 10.51 0.91 -8.65
N ASP A 163 9.27 1.36 -8.48
CA ASP A 163 8.91 2.58 -7.78
C ASP A 163 7.83 2.32 -6.72
N HIS A 164 7.85 3.09 -5.63
CA HIS A 164 6.88 3.05 -4.55
C HIS A 164 5.42 3.38 -4.98
N HIS A 165 5.20 3.97 -6.15
CA HIS A 165 3.86 4.32 -6.67
C HIS A 165 2.92 3.10 -6.76
N VAL A 166 3.44 1.93 -7.12
CA VAL A 166 2.65 0.68 -7.15
C VAL A 166 2.13 0.29 -5.77
N ALA A 167 2.96 0.47 -4.74
CA ALA A 167 2.58 0.20 -3.37
C ALA A 167 1.63 1.27 -2.83
N ALA A 168 1.79 2.54 -3.24
CA ALA A 168 0.85 3.61 -2.91
C ALA A 168 -0.55 3.30 -3.45
N ALA A 169 -0.66 2.80 -4.69
CA ALA A 169 -1.91 2.33 -5.28
C ALA A 169 -2.50 1.13 -4.53
N ALA A 170 -1.66 0.15 -4.15
CA ALA A 170 -2.08 -1.01 -3.36
C ALA A 170 -2.68 -0.61 -2.01
N PHE A 171 -2.02 0.30 -1.29
CA PHE A 171 -2.52 0.81 -0.01
C PHE A 171 -3.77 1.68 -0.18
N ALA A 172 -3.89 2.49 -1.24
CA ALA A 172 -5.11 3.22 -1.53
C ALA A 172 -6.30 2.25 -1.74
N ALA A 173 -6.09 1.18 -2.52
CA ALA A 173 -7.09 0.12 -2.68
C ALA A 173 -7.42 -0.59 -1.36
N ALA A 174 -6.42 -0.82 -0.49
CA ALA A 174 -6.62 -1.41 0.82
C ALA A 174 -7.43 -0.53 1.76
N ILE A 175 -7.15 0.78 1.79
CA ILE A 175 -7.91 1.75 2.59
C ILE A 175 -9.39 1.75 2.16
N VAL A 176 -9.67 1.83 0.86
CA VAL A 176 -11.05 1.80 0.34
C VAL A 176 -11.71 0.45 0.62
N SER A 177 -10.99 -0.65 0.44
CA SER A 177 -11.51 -2.01 0.70
C SER A 177 -11.87 -2.20 2.17
N ALA A 178 -11.01 -1.74 3.09
CA ALA A 178 -11.26 -1.79 4.53
C ALA A 178 -12.43 -0.89 4.94
N ALA A 179 -12.53 0.33 4.36
CA ALA A 179 -13.67 1.21 4.60
C ALA A 179 -14.99 0.60 4.11
N LEU A 180 -15.00 -0.03 2.93
CA LEU A 180 -16.17 -0.76 2.43
C LEU A 180 -16.54 -1.95 3.32
N ALA A 181 -15.55 -2.75 3.74
CA ALA A 181 -15.76 -3.86 4.67
C ALA A 181 -16.34 -3.38 6.01
N LEU A 182 -15.86 -2.24 6.50
CA LEU A 182 -16.35 -1.60 7.72
C LEU A 182 -17.83 -1.21 7.59
N LEU A 183 -18.21 -0.54 6.50
CA LEU A 183 -19.58 -0.14 6.21
C LEU A 183 -20.53 -1.33 6.03
N ARG A 184 -20.00 -2.49 5.61
CA ARG A 184 -20.75 -3.73 5.35
C ARG A 184 -20.70 -4.73 6.50
N SER A 185 -20.00 -4.41 7.58
CA SER A 185 -19.77 -5.34 8.69
C SER A 185 -21.07 -5.67 9.43
N ALA A 186 -21.45 -6.94 9.40
CA ALA A 186 -22.66 -7.46 10.05
C ALA A 186 -22.41 -8.09 11.43
N SER A 187 -21.15 -8.22 11.84
CA SER A 187 -20.78 -8.77 13.15
C SER A 187 -19.70 -7.92 13.82
N PRO A 188 -19.63 -7.91 15.17
CA PRO A 188 -18.58 -7.21 15.90
C PRO A 188 -17.17 -7.63 15.46
N VAL A 189 -16.94 -8.93 15.24
CA VAL A 189 -15.64 -9.45 14.81
C VAL A 189 -15.24 -8.91 13.43
N ALA A 190 -16.15 -8.92 12.45
CA ALA A 190 -15.89 -8.39 11.11
C ALA A 190 -15.62 -6.87 11.15
N ARG A 191 -16.35 -6.16 12.02
CA ARG A 191 -16.17 -4.72 12.24
C ARG A 191 -14.79 -4.42 12.82
N THR A 192 -14.40 -5.10 13.90
CA THR A 192 -13.05 -4.96 14.49
C THR A 192 -11.95 -5.28 13.49
N ALA A 193 -12.10 -6.38 12.72
CA ALA A 193 -11.14 -6.72 11.68
C ALA A 193 -11.03 -5.62 10.61
N SER A 194 -12.15 -4.98 10.24
CA SER A 194 -12.17 -3.90 9.25
C SER A 194 -11.55 -2.61 9.79
N VAL A 195 -11.75 -2.28 11.08
CA VAL A 195 -11.10 -1.16 11.77
C VAL A 195 -9.58 -1.37 11.82
N LEU A 196 -9.15 -2.58 12.20
CA LEU A 196 -7.73 -2.96 12.20
C LEU A 196 -7.13 -2.84 10.80
N ALA A 197 -7.80 -3.41 9.79
CA ALA A 197 -7.36 -3.34 8.40
C ALA A 197 -7.26 -1.89 7.91
N LEU A 198 -8.22 -1.02 8.25
CA LEU A 198 -8.21 0.38 7.88
C LEU A 198 -7.03 1.12 8.53
N GLY A 199 -6.83 0.97 9.84
CA GLY A 199 -5.73 1.61 10.56
C GLY A 199 -4.35 1.15 10.07
N VAL A 200 -4.17 -0.15 9.82
CA VAL A 200 -2.93 -0.72 9.27
C VAL A 200 -2.68 -0.25 7.85
N ALA A 201 -3.72 -0.21 7.00
CA ALA A 201 -3.59 0.28 5.63
C ALA A 201 -3.22 1.78 5.59
N LEU A 202 -3.81 2.59 6.48
CA LEU A 202 -3.45 4.00 6.65
C LEU A 202 -1.99 4.17 7.08
N ALA A 203 -1.52 3.40 8.06
CA ALA A 203 -0.12 3.43 8.50
C ALA A 203 0.84 3.02 7.37
N GLY A 204 0.56 1.87 6.73
CA GLY A 204 1.38 1.33 5.66
C GLY A 204 1.47 2.25 4.45
N ALA A 205 0.38 2.95 4.10
CA ALA A 205 0.41 3.96 3.06
C ALA A 205 1.45 5.07 3.33
N HIS A 206 1.60 5.49 4.59
CA HIS A 206 2.57 6.51 4.99
C HIS A 206 4.01 5.98 5.10
N TRP A 207 4.18 4.68 5.28
CA TRP A 207 5.48 4.03 5.18
C TRP A 207 5.97 3.90 3.74
N VAL A 208 5.09 4.10 2.77
CA VAL A 208 5.42 4.06 1.33
C VAL A 208 5.50 5.48 0.77
N TRP A 209 4.55 6.35 1.12
CA TRP A 209 4.42 7.66 0.51
C TRP A 209 3.85 8.70 1.48
N VAL A 210 4.57 9.81 1.66
CA VAL A 210 4.17 10.90 2.57
C VAL A 210 2.89 11.62 2.13
N GLY A 211 2.60 11.63 0.82
CA GLY A 211 1.36 12.17 0.25
C GLY A 211 0.11 11.35 0.60
N ALA A 212 0.26 10.18 1.23
CA ALA A 212 -0.86 9.32 1.64
C ALA A 212 -1.81 9.98 2.66
N LEU A 213 -1.44 11.13 3.27
CA LEU A 213 -2.36 11.96 4.05
C LEU A 213 -3.60 12.36 3.23
N PHE A 214 -3.46 12.54 1.91
CA PHE A 214 -4.58 12.82 1.03
C PHE A 214 -5.56 11.64 0.95
N HIS A 215 -5.05 10.40 0.86
CA HIS A 215 -5.90 9.20 0.91
C HIS A 215 -6.63 9.08 2.25
N ALA A 216 -5.93 9.34 3.35
CA ALA A 216 -6.49 9.32 4.69
C ALA A 216 -7.60 10.36 4.84
N PHE A 217 -7.36 11.60 4.39
CA PHE A 217 -8.34 12.67 4.41
C PHE A 217 -9.61 12.35 3.62
N LEU A 218 -9.49 11.86 2.38
CA LEU A 218 -10.65 11.54 1.55
C LEU A 218 -11.54 10.46 2.19
N VAL A 219 -10.95 9.39 2.70
CA VAL A 219 -11.71 8.31 3.33
C VAL A 219 -12.31 8.76 4.66
N ALA A 220 -11.56 9.54 5.46
CA ALA A 220 -12.10 10.13 6.68
C ALA A 220 -13.29 11.06 6.38
N ALA A 221 -13.22 11.90 5.35
CA ALA A 221 -14.30 12.79 4.95
C ALA A 221 -15.57 12.02 4.55
N VAL A 222 -15.43 10.94 3.78
CA VAL A 222 -16.57 10.07 3.40
C VAL A 222 -17.18 9.40 4.64
N LEU A 223 -16.36 8.90 5.56
CA LEU A 223 -16.84 8.24 6.77
C LEU A 223 -17.49 9.22 7.76
N VAL A 224 -16.98 10.46 7.85
CA VAL A 224 -17.58 11.54 8.63
C VAL A 224 -18.93 11.97 8.02
N LEU A 225 -19.02 12.09 6.70
CA LEU A 225 -20.30 12.34 6.03
C LEU A 225 -21.29 11.22 6.29
N TRP A 226 -20.85 9.95 6.20
CA TRP A 226 -21.68 8.80 6.51
C TRP A 226 -22.17 8.81 7.96
N MET A 227 -21.31 9.19 8.91
CA MET A 227 -21.66 9.40 10.31
C MET A 227 -22.70 10.52 10.48
N ALA A 228 -22.54 11.65 9.78
CA ALA A 228 -23.50 12.77 9.82
C ALA A 228 -24.88 12.41 9.25
N LEU A 229 -24.91 11.45 8.30
CA LEU A 229 -26.12 10.91 7.69
C LEU A 229 -26.69 9.70 8.44
N ALA A 230 -26.11 9.30 9.57
CA ALA A 230 -26.55 8.13 10.30
C ALA A 230 -27.98 8.32 10.82
N GLY A 231 -28.85 7.32 10.61
CA GLY A 231 -30.26 7.36 11.04
C GLY A 231 -30.46 7.34 12.56
N SER A 232 -29.40 7.20 13.35
CA SER A 232 -29.47 7.30 14.81
C SER A 232 -28.16 7.81 15.41
N ARG A 233 -28.27 8.49 16.56
CA ARG A 233 -27.12 8.93 17.35
C ARG A 233 -26.19 7.78 17.72
N GLU A 234 -26.76 6.62 18.02
CA GLU A 234 -25.99 5.42 18.39
C GLU A 234 -25.15 4.90 17.21
N ALA A 235 -25.70 4.92 15.99
CA ALA A 235 -24.95 4.57 14.79
C ALA A 235 -23.84 5.59 14.50
N ALA A 236 -24.11 6.88 14.70
CA ALA A 236 -23.10 7.93 14.56
C ALA A 236 -21.95 7.76 15.57
N LEU A 237 -22.26 7.55 16.85
CA LEU A 237 -21.24 7.34 17.89
C LEU A 237 -20.38 6.12 17.61
N ARG A 238 -20.98 5.00 17.18
CA ARG A 238 -20.21 3.82 16.77
C ARG A 238 -19.29 4.11 15.58
N ALA A 239 -19.76 4.85 14.58
CA ALA A 239 -18.93 5.24 13.44
C ALA A 239 -17.74 6.10 13.87
N ALA A 240 -17.98 7.05 14.78
CA ALA A 240 -16.94 7.91 15.36
C ALA A 240 -15.88 7.07 16.11
N THR A 241 -16.30 6.16 17.00
CA THR A 241 -15.38 5.29 17.75
C THR A 241 -14.54 4.41 16.83
N ASP A 242 -15.14 3.82 15.80
CA ASP A 242 -14.42 2.99 14.84
C ASP A 242 -13.38 3.79 14.05
N LEU A 243 -13.75 4.99 13.61
CA LEU A 243 -12.84 5.87 12.89
C LEU A 243 -11.73 6.39 13.81
N ALA A 244 -12.05 6.71 15.07
CA ALA A 244 -11.08 7.08 16.09
C ALA A 244 -10.07 5.95 16.33
N ALA A 245 -10.53 4.71 16.44
CA ALA A 245 -9.68 3.55 16.61
C ALA A 245 -8.75 3.31 15.40
N ALA A 246 -9.28 3.43 14.17
CA ALA A 246 -8.45 3.32 12.96
C ALA A 246 -7.35 4.39 12.92
N HIS A 247 -7.67 5.65 13.29
CA HIS A 247 -6.68 6.72 13.40
C HIS A 247 -5.69 6.50 14.54
N ALA A 248 -6.12 5.95 15.68
CA ALA A 248 -5.22 5.61 16.77
C ALA A 248 -4.20 4.54 16.36
N ILE A 249 -4.63 3.51 15.63
CA ILE A 249 -3.74 2.48 15.06
C ILE A 249 -2.76 3.12 14.06
N ALA A 250 -3.24 4.00 13.18
CA ALA A 250 -2.39 4.70 12.21
C ALA A 250 -1.39 5.65 12.88
N CYS A 251 -1.79 6.33 13.96
CA CYS A 251 -0.91 7.13 14.81
C CYS A 251 0.21 6.24 15.38
N LEU A 252 -0.14 5.14 16.04
CA LEU A 252 0.83 4.18 16.58
C LEU A 252 1.81 3.66 15.52
N GLY A 253 1.30 3.29 14.34
CA GLY A 253 2.12 2.83 13.22
C GLY A 253 3.04 3.91 12.65
N THR A 254 2.73 5.19 12.81
CA THR A 254 3.55 6.31 12.31
C THR A 254 4.36 7.01 13.39
N LEU A 255 4.29 6.57 14.66
CA LEU A 255 5.02 7.19 15.79
C LEU A 255 6.53 7.23 15.57
N ALA A 256 7.11 6.24 14.88
CA ALA A 256 8.53 6.22 14.56
C ALA A 256 8.96 7.48 13.75
N PHE A 257 8.03 8.13 13.06
CA PHE A 257 8.32 9.35 12.29
C PHE A 257 8.62 10.55 13.19
N VAL A 258 8.21 10.53 14.46
CA VAL A 258 8.57 11.56 15.45
C VAL A 258 10.07 11.56 15.74
N ALA A 259 10.71 10.39 15.64
CA ALA A 259 12.14 10.21 15.87
C ALA A 259 12.99 10.56 14.63
N VAL A 260 12.36 10.84 13.47
CA VAL A 260 13.10 11.27 12.28
C VAL A 260 13.70 12.65 12.54
N PRO A 261 15.01 12.87 12.25
CA PRO A 261 15.64 14.17 12.38
C PRO A 261 14.85 15.26 11.66
N VAL A 262 14.79 16.45 12.27
CA VAL A 262 14.12 17.59 11.65
C VAL A 262 14.85 17.96 10.38
N TRP A 263 14.10 17.97 9.28
CA TRP A 263 14.60 18.40 7.98
C TRP A 263 14.95 19.88 8.01
N PRO A 264 16.21 20.27 7.71
CA PRO A 264 16.61 21.68 7.72
C PRO A 264 15.76 22.55 6.78
N ASP A 265 15.45 22.04 5.59
CA ASP A 265 14.74 22.79 4.54
C ASP A 265 13.21 22.72 4.66
N TYR A 266 12.66 21.70 5.35
CA TYR A 266 11.22 21.46 5.44
C TYR A 266 10.62 21.68 6.83
N GLY A 267 11.46 21.70 7.86
CA GLY A 267 11.05 21.83 9.25
C GLY A 267 10.35 20.57 9.82
N PRO A 268 9.85 20.67 11.07
CA PRO A 268 9.34 19.51 11.81
C PRO A 268 7.90 19.10 11.45
N TRP A 269 7.18 19.91 10.65
CA TRP A 269 5.75 19.77 10.36
C TRP A 269 5.45 19.73 8.86
N SER A 270 6.33 19.09 8.09
CA SER A 270 6.21 19.06 6.65
C SER A 270 5.25 17.96 6.15
N PRO A 271 4.39 18.25 5.16
CA PRO A 271 3.55 17.25 4.49
C PRO A 271 4.27 16.52 3.35
N ILE A 272 5.44 17.01 2.92
CA ILE A 272 6.16 16.47 1.75
C ILE A 272 7.38 15.61 2.13
N VAL A 273 7.65 15.45 3.42
CA VAL A 273 8.65 14.52 3.97
C VAL A 273 8.12 13.88 5.25
N THR A 274 8.75 12.79 5.70
CA THR A 274 8.44 12.17 6.99
C THR A 274 8.74 13.16 8.11
N SER A 275 7.73 13.49 8.90
CA SER A 275 7.86 14.50 9.95
C SER A 275 6.91 14.20 11.12
N ARG A 276 6.81 15.13 12.07
CA ARG A 276 5.89 15.01 13.21
C ARG A 276 4.43 15.23 12.78
N LEU A 277 4.20 15.75 11.57
CA LEU A 277 2.87 16.05 11.05
C LEU A 277 2.00 14.79 10.93
N GLN A 278 2.52 13.71 10.34
CA GLN A 278 1.74 12.49 10.07
C GLN A 278 1.19 11.85 11.36
N PRO A 279 2.01 11.48 12.36
CA PRO A 279 1.49 10.90 13.61
C PRO A 279 0.59 11.88 14.38
N THR A 280 0.87 13.18 14.33
CA THR A 280 0.04 14.19 15.00
C THR A 280 -1.32 14.36 14.33
N TRP A 281 -1.38 14.31 13.00
CA TRP A 281 -2.64 14.36 12.25
C TRP A 281 -3.56 13.18 12.63
N PHE A 282 -2.99 11.97 12.68
CA PHE A 282 -3.73 10.78 13.12
C PHE A 282 -4.15 10.87 14.58
N GLY A 283 -3.25 11.29 15.48
CA GLY A 283 -3.57 11.45 16.90
C GLY A 283 -4.67 12.48 17.16
N ALA A 284 -4.62 13.63 16.48
CA ALA A 284 -5.63 14.68 16.58
C ALA A 284 -7.00 14.21 16.07
N ALA A 285 -7.04 13.49 14.93
CA ALA A 285 -8.26 12.90 14.42
C ALA A 285 -8.84 11.85 15.37
N ALA A 286 -7.99 10.98 15.93
CA ALA A 286 -8.42 9.99 16.93
C ALA A 286 -9.01 10.64 18.18
N PHE A 287 -8.37 11.71 18.69
CA PHE A 287 -8.85 12.45 19.86
C PHE A 287 -10.15 13.21 19.59
N ALA A 288 -10.31 13.81 18.40
CA ALA A 288 -11.51 14.58 18.08
C ALA A 288 -12.76 13.70 17.86
N LEU A 289 -12.56 12.43 17.48
CA LEU A 289 -13.64 11.47 17.19
C LEU A 289 -13.97 10.54 18.37
N GLY A 290 -13.04 10.37 19.32
CA GLY A 290 -13.20 9.53 20.52
C GLY A 290 -13.89 10.26 21.66
#